data_AF-A0A136WHH9-F1
#
_entry.id   AF-A0A136WHH9-F1
#
_cell.length_a   1.000
_cell.length_b   1.000
_cell.length_c   1.000
_cell.angle_alpha   90.00
_cell.angle_beta   90.00
_cell.angle_gamma   90.00
#
_symmetry.space_group_name_H-M   'P 1'
#
loop_
_entity.id
_entity.type
_entity.pdbx_description
1 polymer ?
#
loop_
_entity_poly.entity_id
_entity_poly.type
_entity_poly.pdbx_seq_one_letter_code
_entity_poly.pdbx_strand_id
1 'polypeptide(L)'
;MYTNKHAWTNKDGTYKEIYYYVCSKARTARGKSCDYKTMLKKTDIEPLVIEAIRELIKNQNFAAEIKSRIGKEIDTSTLNRELSNYEAKLREVELNKNRLENEIDSLPEETRFRERKLHDMTLRLDGLYDIIVELEEKIEDVKLRRKAVEQDAITLENIYTLLANFDKVYDKISDEEKKSLISSLIKEIEIFSCDEAELPLKSILFNFPVYKDGGDVCGFLWDKSTHVSTCLEPTILMPTRPTCSLAEMYFS
;
A
#
# COMPACT_ATOMS: atom_id res chain seq x y z
N MET A 1 -14.94 -13.63 4.14
CA MET A 1 -15.40 -14.91 4.77
C MET A 1 -15.72 -14.62 6.26
N TYR A 2 -16.28 -15.55 7.08
CA TYR A 2 -16.29 -15.47 8.57
C TYR A 2 -15.78 -16.77 9.24
N THR A 3 -15.24 -16.66 10.46
CA THR A 3 -14.73 -17.80 11.24
C THR A 3 -15.87 -18.48 12.01
N ASN A 4 -15.95 -19.80 11.93
CA ASN A 4 -16.89 -20.62 12.69
C ASN A 4 -16.12 -21.59 13.61
N LYS A 5 -16.61 -21.80 14.83
CA LYS A 5 -16.01 -22.71 15.82
C LYS A 5 -16.94 -23.89 16.06
N HIS A 6 -16.39 -25.09 15.94
CA HIS A 6 -17.05 -26.33 16.37
C HIS A 6 -16.28 -26.89 17.57
N ALA A 7 -16.95 -27.07 18.71
CA ALA A 7 -16.33 -27.59 19.93
C ALA A 7 -17.12 -28.74 20.53
N TRP A 8 -16.42 -29.78 20.98
CA TRP A 8 -17.01 -30.93 21.64
C TRP A 8 -16.02 -31.56 22.63
N THR A 9 -16.55 -32.35 23.57
CA THR A 9 -15.74 -33.11 24.53
C THR A 9 -15.82 -34.59 24.16
N ASN A 10 -14.66 -35.25 24.02
CA ASN A 10 -14.60 -36.68 23.75
C ASN A 10 -15.06 -37.50 24.96
N LYS A 11 -15.39 -38.77 24.74
CA LYS A 11 -15.75 -39.71 25.82
C LYS A 11 -14.66 -39.85 26.88
N ASP A 12 -13.40 -39.63 26.50
CA ASP A 12 -12.23 -39.67 27.37
C ASP A 12 -12.01 -38.35 28.16
N GLY A 13 -12.97 -37.43 28.12
CA GLY A 13 -12.92 -36.14 28.84
C GLY A 13 -12.11 -35.04 28.14
N THR A 14 -11.45 -35.32 27.03
CA THR A 14 -10.65 -34.33 26.29
C THR A 14 -11.53 -33.34 25.53
N TYR A 15 -11.37 -32.05 25.78
CA TYR A 15 -12.01 -30.98 25.00
C TYR A 15 -11.29 -30.80 23.66
N LYS A 16 -12.04 -30.73 22.56
CA LYS A 16 -11.53 -30.42 21.22
C LYS A 16 -12.34 -29.29 20.62
N GLU A 17 -11.64 -28.36 19.99
CA GLU A 17 -12.22 -27.28 19.19
C GLU A 17 -11.56 -27.23 17.81
N ILE A 18 -12.36 -26.99 16.78
CA ILE A 18 -11.91 -26.82 15.40
C ILE A 18 -12.50 -25.54 14.85
N TYR A 19 -11.65 -24.75 14.19
CA TYR A 19 -12.02 -23.52 13.54
C TYR A 19 -12.12 -23.72 12.02
N TYR A 20 -13.14 -23.12 11.43
CA TYR A 20 -13.42 -23.17 10.00
C TYR A 20 -13.58 -21.76 9.43
N TYR A 21 -13.08 -21.57 8.21
CA TYR A 21 -13.38 -20.41 7.38
C TYR A 21 -14.59 -20.72 6.50
N VAL A 22 -15.60 -19.85 6.57
CA VAL A 22 -16.87 -20.01 5.85
C VAL A 22 -17.13 -18.77 4.99
N CYS A 23 -17.65 -18.95 3.78
CA CYS A 23 -18.03 -17.82 2.94
C CYS A 23 -19.14 -16.98 3.59
N SER A 24 -18.95 -15.66 3.69
CA SER A 24 -19.94 -14.75 4.28
C SER A 24 -21.25 -14.71 3.48
N LYS A 25 -21.19 -15.07 2.20
CA LYS A 25 -22.34 -15.17 1.29
C LYS A 25 -22.95 -16.58 1.24
N ALA A 26 -22.50 -17.50 2.11
CA ALA A 26 -23.07 -18.85 2.22
C ALA A 26 -24.46 -18.88 2.87
N ARG A 27 -24.82 -17.85 3.66
CA ARG A 27 -26.18 -17.70 4.22
C ARG A 27 -27.02 -16.82 3.31
N THR A 28 -28.14 -17.35 2.84
CA THR A 28 -29.09 -16.79 1.87
C THR A 28 -29.87 -15.57 2.37
N ALA A 29 -29.25 -14.64 3.10
CA ALA A 29 -29.96 -13.52 3.73
C ALA A 29 -30.28 -12.35 2.76
N ARG A 30 -29.68 -12.30 1.56
CA ARG A 30 -29.84 -11.17 0.60
C ARG A 30 -29.92 -11.57 -0.89
N GLY A 31 -30.39 -12.78 -1.20
CA GLY A 31 -30.75 -13.18 -2.58
C GLY A 31 -29.59 -13.44 -3.57
N LYS A 32 -28.32 -13.23 -3.19
CA LYS A 32 -27.15 -13.73 -3.93
C LYS A 32 -26.56 -14.92 -3.18
N SER A 33 -26.82 -16.13 -3.65
CA SER A 33 -26.22 -17.35 -3.11
C SER A 33 -24.78 -17.48 -3.62
N CYS A 34 -23.84 -17.75 -2.72
CA CYS A 34 -22.53 -18.23 -3.11
C CYS A 34 -22.58 -19.74 -3.26
N ASP A 35 -22.13 -20.25 -4.41
CA ASP A 35 -22.10 -21.69 -4.69
C ASP A 35 -20.96 -22.42 -3.97
N TYR A 36 -20.09 -21.67 -3.29
CA TYR A 36 -19.00 -22.20 -2.48
C TYR A 36 -19.53 -22.81 -1.18
N LYS A 37 -19.67 -24.15 -1.18
CA LYS A 37 -20.26 -24.93 -0.08
C LYS A 37 -19.22 -25.47 0.91
N THR A 38 -17.94 -25.42 0.57
CA THR A 38 -16.88 -26.05 1.36
C THR A 38 -16.50 -25.19 2.57
N MET A 39 -16.47 -25.82 3.75
CA MET A 39 -15.88 -25.21 4.96
C MET A 39 -14.40 -25.55 4.99
N LEU A 40 -13.54 -24.53 5.01
CA LEU A 40 -12.09 -24.75 5.06
C LEU A 40 -11.64 -24.79 6.51
N LYS A 41 -10.92 -25.84 6.91
CA LYS A 41 -10.34 -25.87 8.26
C LYS A 41 -9.19 -24.89 8.34
N LYS A 42 -9.13 -24.16 9.45
CA LYS A 42 -8.03 -23.25 9.79
C LYS A 42 -6.68 -23.98 9.76
N THR A 43 -6.64 -25.19 10.33
CA THR A 43 -5.47 -26.08 10.36
C THR A 43 -4.93 -26.48 8.99
N ASP A 44 -5.76 -26.39 7.95
CA ASP A 44 -5.38 -26.85 6.62
C ASP A 44 -4.91 -25.66 5.76
N ILE A 45 -5.49 -24.47 5.96
CA ILE A 45 -5.17 -23.26 5.18
C ILE A 45 -3.98 -22.50 5.75
N GLU A 46 -3.94 -22.26 7.06
CA GLU A 46 -2.91 -21.40 7.65
C GLU A 46 -1.49 -21.92 7.40
N PRO A 47 -1.19 -23.23 7.55
CA PRO A 47 0.13 -23.75 7.23
C PRO A 47 0.53 -23.58 5.77
N LEU A 48 -0.44 -23.65 4.84
CA LEU A 48 -0.18 -23.43 3.41
C LEU A 48 0.22 -21.99 3.12
N VAL A 49 -0.46 -21.03 3.75
CA VAL A 49 -0.15 -19.60 3.61
C VAL A 49 1.23 -19.28 4.20
N ILE A 50 1.55 -19.84 5.36
CA ILE A 50 2.87 -19.67 6.00
C ILE A 50 3.96 -20.28 5.13
N GLU A 51 3.76 -21.49 4.61
CA GLU A 51 4.74 -22.12 3.73
C GLU A 51 4.92 -21.32 2.43
N ALA A 52 3.88 -20.66 1.94
CA ALA A 52 3.99 -19.78 0.79
C ALA A 52 4.87 -18.56 1.03
N ILE A 53 4.76 -17.95 2.20
CA ILE A 53 5.67 -16.88 2.61
C ILE A 53 7.11 -17.41 2.73
N ARG A 54 7.30 -18.60 3.31
CA ARG A 54 8.64 -19.21 3.44
C ARG A 54 9.27 -19.53 2.09
N GLU A 55 8.51 -20.11 1.16
CA GLU A 55 9.00 -20.39 -0.20
C GLU A 55 9.37 -19.11 -0.95
N LEU A 56 8.57 -18.04 -0.78
CA LEU A 56 8.89 -16.73 -1.34
C LEU A 56 10.23 -16.21 -0.81
N ILE A 57 10.48 -16.29 0.50
CA ILE A 57 11.73 -15.84 1.13
C ILE A 57 12.93 -16.69 0.71
N LYS A 58 12.73 -18.00 0.51
CA LYS A 58 13.77 -18.93 0.05
C LYS A 58 14.21 -18.68 -1.40
N ASN A 59 13.39 -17.99 -2.20
CA ASN A 59 13.75 -17.65 -3.57
C ASN A 59 14.96 -16.71 -3.59
N GLN A 60 16.07 -17.16 -4.19
CA GLN A 60 17.33 -16.39 -4.19
C GLN A 60 17.23 -15.05 -4.90
N ASN A 61 16.42 -14.94 -5.97
CA ASN A 61 16.23 -13.68 -6.69
C ASN A 61 15.51 -12.67 -5.80
N PHE A 62 14.45 -13.11 -5.11
CA PHE A 62 13.70 -12.29 -4.16
C PHE A 62 14.55 -11.88 -2.95
N ALA A 63 15.33 -12.82 -2.39
CA ALA A 63 16.22 -12.54 -1.27
C ALA A 63 17.37 -11.57 -1.64
N ALA A 64 17.94 -11.69 -2.85
CA ALA A 64 18.93 -10.76 -3.37
C ALA A 64 18.33 -9.37 -3.59
N GLU A 65 17.11 -9.30 -4.10
CA GLU A 65 16.41 -8.05 -4.33
C GLU A 65 16.05 -7.34 -3.01
N ILE A 66 15.54 -8.06 -2.02
CA ILE A 66 15.33 -7.55 -0.64
C ILE A 66 16.61 -6.89 -0.14
N LYS A 67 17.74 -7.61 -0.19
CA LYS A 67 19.03 -7.09 0.27
C LYS A 67 19.49 -5.88 -0.52
N SER A 68 19.15 -5.81 -1.81
CA SER A 68 19.51 -4.68 -2.66
C SER A 68 18.65 -3.43 -2.39
N ARG A 69 17.46 -3.59 -1.81
CA ARG A 69 16.52 -2.48 -1.55
C ARG A 69 16.64 -1.93 -0.13
N ILE A 70 17.01 -2.77 0.85
CA ILE A 70 17.35 -2.33 2.21
C ILE A 70 18.52 -1.34 2.14
N GLY A 71 18.35 -0.15 2.69
CA GLY A 71 19.36 0.91 2.71
C GLY A 71 19.61 1.65 1.39
N LYS A 72 18.78 1.47 0.34
CA LYS A 72 18.86 2.34 -0.85
C LYS A 72 18.20 3.69 -0.59
N GLU A 73 18.90 4.76 -0.94
CA GLU A 73 18.37 6.11 -0.89
C GLU A 73 17.21 6.26 -1.88
N ILE A 74 16.10 6.83 -1.41
CA ILE A 74 14.89 7.01 -2.19
C ILE A 74 15.13 8.15 -3.16
N ASP A 75 14.93 7.90 -4.46
CA ASP A 75 15.10 8.94 -5.48
C ASP A 75 13.99 9.98 -5.37
N THR A 76 14.26 11.02 -4.59
CA THR A 76 13.43 12.22 -4.44
C THR A 76 13.96 13.38 -5.29
N SER A 77 14.91 13.13 -6.20
CA SER A 77 15.63 14.18 -6.94
C SER A 77 14.71 15.10 -7.74
N THR A 78 13.65 14.54 -8.34
CA THR A 78 12.65 15.28 -9.12
C THR A 78 11.84 16.22 -8.23
N LEU A 79 11.35 15.74 -7.09
CA LEU A 79 10.62 16.52 -6.08
C LEU A 79 11.51 17.59 -5.46
N ASN A 80 12.78 17.27 -5.17
CA ASN A 80 13.74 18.24 -4.64
C ASN A 80 14.04 19.36 -5.64
N ARG A 81 14.14 19.04 -6.93
CA ARG A 81 14.30 20.03 -8.00
C ARG A 81 13.04 20.91 -8.13
N GLU A 82 11.86 20.30 -8.09
CA GLU A 82 10.58 21.02 -8.13
C GLU A 82 10.46 21.99 -6.94
N LEU A 83 10.74 21.52 -5.72
CA LEU A 83 10.76 22.32 -4.49
C LEU A 83 11.73 23.49 -4.60
N SER A 84 12.97 23.22 -5.03
CA SER A 84 14.01 24.25 -5.18
C SER A 84 13.60 25.34 -6.19
N ASN A 85 12.93 24.96 -7.28
CA ASN A 85 12.43 25.90 -8.27
C ASN A 85 11.32 26.80 -7.69
N TYR A 86 10.37 26.26 -6.93
CA TYR A 86 9.34 27.08 -6.30
C TYR A 86 9.90 27.97 -5.20
N GLU A 87 10.81 27.48 -4.37
CA GLU A 87 11.49 28.29 -3.34
C GLU A 87 12.34 29.41 -3.94
N ALA A 88 12.94 29.19 -5.11
CA ALA A 88 13.68 30.24 -5.82
C ALA A 88 12.73 31.32 -6.35
N LYS A 89 11.60 30.93 -6.95
CA LYS A 89 10.56 31.86 -7.42
C LYS A 89 9.93 32.65 -6.27
N LEU A 90 9.65 31.99 -5.15
CA LEU A 90 9.09 32.65 -3.96
C LEU A 90 10.03 33.76 -3.48
N ARG A 91 11.32 33.46 -3.34
CA ARG A 91 12.34 34.45 -2.98
C ARG A 91 12.39 35.63 -3.96
N GLU A 92 12.27 35.37 -5.26
CA GLU A 92 12.23 36.44 -6.27
C GLU A 92 11.01 37.34 -6.11
N VAL A 93 9.83 36.75 -5.90
CA VAL A 93 8.58 37.49 -5.70
C VAL A 93 8.61 38.30 -4.41
N GLU A 94 9.11 37.73 -3.30
CA GLU A 94 9.31 38.44 -2.03
C GLU A 94 10.25 39.64 -2.18
N LEU A 95 11.36 39.49 -2.92
CA LEU A 95 12.27 40.61 -3.20
C LEU A 95 11.57 41.71 -4.00
N ASN A 96 10.77 41.35 -5.00
CA ASN A 96 10.00 42.31 -5.79
C ASN A 96 8.91 43.00 -4.95
N LYS A 97 8.26 42.26 -4.05
CA LYS A 97 7.29 42.79 -3.08
C LYS A 97 7.95 43.83 -2.19
N ASN A 98 9.07 43.48 -1.56
CA ASN A 98 9.80 44.39 -0.67
C ASN A 98 10.31 45.64 -1.41
N ARG A 99 10.73 45.50 -2.68
CA ARG A 99 11.12 46.67 -3.51
C ARG A 99 9.94 47.60 -3.77
N LEU A 100 8.77 47.04 -4.09
CA LEU A 100 7.55 47.81 -4.34
C LEU A 100 7.03 48.49 -3.07
N GLU A 101 7.07 47.80 -1.92
CA GLU A 101 6.74 48.37 -0.61
C GLU A 101 7.64 49.59 -0.31
N ASN A 102 8.95 49.47 -0.52
CA ASN A 102 9.88 50.60 -0.36
C ASN A 102 9.59 51.76 -1.34
N GLU A 103 9.18 51.47 -2.58
CA GLU A 103 8.81 52.49 -3.57
C GLU A 103 7.53 53.23 -3.15
N ILE A 104 6.55 52.52 -2.59
CA ILE A 104 5.33 53.09 -2.01
C ILE A 104 5.67 54.01 -0.84
N ASP A 105 6.50 53.53 0.10
CA ASP A 105 6.86 54.28 1.32
C ASP A 105 7.69 55.53 1.04
N SER A 106 8.54 55.48 0.00
CA SER A 106 9.41 56.60 -0.38
C SER A 106 8.78 57.60 -1.36
N LEU A 107 7.50 57.40 -1.74
CA LEU A 107 6.84 58.24 -2.73
C LEU A 107 6.61 59.68 -2.20
N PRO A 108 7.25 60.71 -2.81
CA PRO A 108 7.14 62.09 -2.33
C PRO A 108 5.70 62.62 -2.33
N GLU A 109 5.36 63.43 -1.34
CA GLU A 109 4.01 63.98 -1.17
C GLU A 109 3.57 64.88 -2.34
N GLU A 110 4.52 65.65 -2.89
CA GLU A 110 4.31 66.55 -4.03
C GLU A 110 4.22 65.84 -5.40
N THR A 111 4.19 64.51 -5.42
CA THR A 111 4.15 63.74 -6.67
C THR A 111 2.86 64.04 -7.43
N ARG A 112 2.98 64.45 -8.70
CA ARG A 112 1.80 64.63 -9.57
C ARG A 112 1.00 63.34 -9.71
N PHE A 113 -0.31 63.43 -9.49
CA PHE A 113 -1.26 62.30 -9.49
C PHE A 113 -0.94 61.21 -8.45
N ARG A 114 -0.37 61.60 -7.30
CA ARG A 114 0.08 60.70 -6.24
C ARG A 114 -0.93 59.60 -5.88
N GLU A 115 -2.18 59.95 -5.59
CA GLU A 115 -3.21 58.99 -5.19
C GLU A 115 -3.45 57.89 -6.23
N ARG A 116 -3.47 58.25 -7.52
CA ARG A 116 -3.65 57.26 -8.59
C ARG A 116 -2.45 56.32 -8.69
N LYS A 117 -1.23 56.86 -8.56
CA LYS A 117 -0.01 56.06 -8.58
C LYS A 117 0.05 55.10 -7.38
N LEU A 118 -0.33 55.58 -6.19
CA LEU A 118 -0.42 54.73 -5.01
C LEU A 118 -1.42 53.59 -5.24
N HIS A 119 -2.60 53.91 -5.76
CA HIS A 119 -3.60 52.89 -6.09
C HIS A 119 -3.06 51.82 -7.06
N ASP A 120 -2.41 52.24 -8.15
CA ASP A 120 -1.81 51.32 -9.12
C ASP A 120 -0.72 50.44 -8.48
N MET A 121 0.11 51.01 -7.59
CA MET A 121 1.13 50.25 -6.86
C MET A 121 0.52 49.28 -5.85
N THR A 122 -0.55 49.66 -5.16
CA THR A 122 -1.28 48.77 -4.24
C THR A 122 -1.87 47.58 -4.99
N LEU A 123 -2.52 47.79 -6.14
CA LEU A 123 -3.05 46.69 -6.97
C LEU A 123 -1.95 45.72 -7.42
N ARG A 124 -0.77 46.26 -7.77
CA ARG A 124 0.39 45.43 -8.11
C ARG A 124 0.92 44.67 -6.90
N LEU A 125 0.91 45.26 -5.73
CA LEU A 125 1.31 44.63 -4.47
C LEU A 125 0.37 43.48 -4.11
N ASP A 126 -0.95 43.68 -4.24
CA ASP A 126 -1.96 42.64 -4.04
C ASP A 126 -1.71 41.44 -4.97
N GLY A 127 -1.43 41.71 -6.25
CA GLY A 127 -1.07 40.64 -7.20
C GLY A 127 0.23 39.89 -6.84
N LEU A 128 1.19 40.53 -6.17
CA LEU A 128 2.38 39.84 -5.65
C LEU A 128 2.03 38.95 -4.46
N TYR A 129 1.13 39.39 -3.58
CA TYR A 129 0.63 38.56 -2.48
C TYR A 129 -0.13 37.32 -2.99
N ASP A 130 -0.96 37.47 -4.01
CA ASP A 130 -1.65 36.33 -4.64
C ASP A 130 -0.66 35.28 -5.15
N ILE A 131 0.41 35.72 -5.83
CA ILE A 131 1.47 34.83 -6.34
C ILE A 131 2.23 34.16 -5.20
N ILE A 132 2.50 34.88 -4.10
CA ILE A 132 3.18 34.32 -2.92
C ILE A 132 2.35 33.16 -2.35
N VAL A 133 1.04 33.37 -2.13
CA VAL A 133 0.14 32.34 -1.61
C VAL A 133 0.12 31.12 -2.53
N GLU A 134 0.02 31.32 -3.85
CA GLU A 134 0.04 30.22 -4.82
C GLU A 134 1.36 29.42 -4.77
N LEU A 135 2.50 30.09 -4.58
CA LEU A 135 3.80 29.42 -4.47
C LEU A 135 3.95 28.68 -3.14
N GLU A 136 3.48 29.24 -2.03
CA GLU A 136 3.47 28.58 -0.73
C GLU A 136 2.63 27.30 -0.74
N GLU A 137 1.44 27.33 -1.35
CA GLU A 137 0.59 26.15 -1.52
C GLU A 137 1.29 25.06 -2.34
N LYS A 138 1.94 25.42 -3.45
CA LYS A 138 2.71 24.48 -4.28
C LYS A 138 3.91 23.89 -3.52
N ILE A 139 4.59 24.69 -2.73
CA ILE A 139 5.70 24.22 -1.88
C ILE A 139 5.20 23.20 -0.87
N GLU A 140 4.07 23.46 -0.22
CA GLU A 140 3.50 22.54 0.77
C GLU A 140 3.01 21.24 0.14
N ASP A 141 2.38 21.30 -1.05
CA ASP A 141 2.01 20.11 -1.81
C ASP A 141 3.22 19.22 -2.14
N VAL A 142 4.31 19.81 -2.66
CA VAL A 142 5.54 19.06 -2.96
C VAL A 142 6.13 18.43 -1.70
N LYS A 143 6.14 19.16 -0.57
CA LYS A 143 6.61 18.64 0.73
C LYS A 143 5.76 17.46 1.20
N LEU A 144 4.44 17.53 1.05
CA LEU A 144 3.54 16.44 1.43
C LEU A 144 3.77 15.21 0.55
N ARG A 145 3.88 15.39 -0.77
CA ARG A 145 4.23 14.31 -1.71
C ARG A 145 5.56 13.66 -1.36
N ARG A 146 6.59 14.46 -1.03
CA ARG A 146 7.90 13.93 -0.64
C ARG A 146 7.83 13.10 0.64
N LYS A 147 7.14 13.61 1.67
CA LYS A 147 6.92 12.86 2.92
C LYS A 147 6.18 11.54 2.68
N ALA A 148 5.19 11.52 1.81
CA ALA A 148 4.47 10.29 1.46
C ALA A 148 5.41 9.26 0.82
N VAL A 149 6.24 9.67 -0.15
CA VAL A 149 7.24 8.80 -0.78
C VAL A 149 8.27 8.29 0.22
N GLU A 150 8.73 9.14 1.14
CA GLU A 150 9.65 8.76 2.21
C GLU A 150 9.03 7.73 3.16
N GLN A 151 7.78 7.94 3.57
CA GLN A 151 7.04 7.03 4.44
C GLN A 151 6.79 5.68 3.77
N ASP A 152 6.34 5.68 2.50
CA ASP A 152 6.09 4.46 1.74
C ASP A 152 7.36 3.62 1.63
N ALA A 153 8.50 4.25 1.37
CA ALA A 153 9.78 3.53 1.33
C ALA A 153 10.22 2.98 2.70
N ILE A 154 10.05 3.74 3.78
CA ILE A 154 10.32 3.25 5.16
C ILE A 154 9.43 2.04 5.47
N THR A 155 8.16 2.06 5.08
CA THR A 155 7.26 0.92 5.30
C THR A 155 7.69 -0.31 4.51
N LEU A 156 8.14 -0.14 3.26
CA LEU A 156 8.70 -1.22 2.45
C LEU A 156 9.98 -1.80 3.05
N GLU A 157 10.90 -0.95 3.52
CA GLU A 157 12.13 -1.41 4.17
C GLU A 157 11.85 -2.20 5.46
N ASN A 158 10.90 -1.74 6.27
CA ASN A 158 10.44 -2.45 7.46
C ASN A 158 9.86 -3.82 7.12
N ILE A 159 9.01 -3.90 6.08
CA ILE A 159 8.45 -5.17 5.59
C ILE A 159 9.56 -6.11 5.14
N TYR A 160 10.52 -5.64 4.35
CA TYR A 160 11.62 -6.45 3.87
C TYR A 160 12.55 -6.94 5.00
N THR A 161 12.77 -6.09 6.02
CA THR A 161 13.52 -6.46 7.24
C THR A 161 12.78 -7.53 8.04
N LEU A 162 11.46 -7.44 8.13
CA LEU A 162 10.60 -8.46 8.76
C LEU A 162 10.67 -9.78 8.00
N LEU A 163 10.54 -9.77 6.67
CA LEU A 163 10.63 -10.95 5.81
C LEU A 163 11.99 -11.64 5.92
N ALA A 164 13.09 -10.86 5.96
CA ALA A 164 14.43 -11.41 6.15
C ALA A 164 14.62 -12.14 7.48
N ASN A 165 13.81 -11.82 8.50
CA ASN A 165 13.84 -12.43 9.82
C ASN A 165 12.60 -13.27 10.12
N PHE A 166 11.76 -13.57 9.13
CA PHE A 166 10.44 -14.18 9.32
C PHE A 166 10.54 -15.48 10.11
N ASP A 167 11.42 -16.41 9.73
CA ASP A 167 11.57 -17.70 10.42
C ASP A 167 12.02 -17.54 11.88
N LYS A 168 12.79 -16.50 12.21
CA LYS A 168 13.25 -16.25 13.59
C LYS A 168 12.17 -15.64 14.47
N VAL A 169 11.28 -14.84 13.86
CA VAL A 169 10.26 -14.06 14.55
C VAL A 169 8.97 -14.87 14.67
N TYR A 170 8.51 -15.49 13.57
CA TYR A 170 7.20 -16.15 13.48
C TYR A 170 6.99 -17.25 14.53
N ASP A 171 8.03 -18.05 14.82
CA ASP A 171 7.95 -19.16 15.76
C ASP A 171 8.00 -18.71 17.24
N LYS A 172 8.38 -17.47 17.52
CA LYS A 172 8.58 -16.93 18.89
C LYS A 172 7.47 -15.99 19.35
N ILE A 173 6.69 -15.45 18.42
CA ILE A 173 5.61 -14.50 18.71
C ILE A 173 4.31 -15.22 19.07
N SER A 174 3.44 -14.53 19.81
CA SER A 174 2.12 -15.02 20.21
C SER A 174 1.17 -15.16 19.00
N ASP A 175 0.09 -15.92 19.15
CA ASP A 175 -0.86 -16.11 18.03
C ASP A 175 -1.57 -14.82 17.60
N GLU A 176 -1.76 -13.86 18.52
CA GLU A 176 -2.29 -12.53 18.19
C GLU A 176 -1.30 -11.71 17.36
N GLU A 177 -0.01 -11.77 17.72
CA GLU A 177 1.05 -11.12 16.95
C GLU A 177 1.26 -11.79 15.59
N LYS A 178 1.12 -13.12 15.49
CA LYS A 178 1.13 -13.82 14.19
C LYS A 178 0.01 -13.33 13.29
N LYS A 179 -1.20 -13.17 13.84
CA LYS A 179 -2.38 -12.66 13.13
C LYS A 179 -2.13 -11.25 12.59
N SER A 180 -1.59 -10.36 13.43
CA SER A 180 -1.21 -9.01 13.03
C SER A 180 -0.09 -8.99 11.98
N LEU A 181 0.92 -9.84 12.12
CA LEU A 181 2.02 -9.93 11.17
C LEU A 181 1.53 -10.40 9.79
N ILE A 182 0.75 -11.48 9.73
CA ILE A 182 0.22 -12.01 8.47
C ILE A 182 -0.69 -11.00 7.80
N SER A 183 -1.51 -10.27 8.56
CA SER A 183 -2.41 -9.25 7.98
C SER A 183 -1.67 -8.01 7.47
N SER A 184 -0.51 -7.68 8.05
CA SER A 184 0.36 -6.62 7.52
C SER A 184 1.01 -7.01 6.19
N LEU A 185 1.32 -8.29 5.99
CA LEU A 185 2.00 -8.80 4.79
C LEU A 185 1.03 -9.10 3.64
N ILE A 186 -0.13 -9.68 3.94
CA ILE A 186 -1.07 -10.20 2.94
C ILE A 186 -2.24 -9.25 2.76
N LYS A 187 -2.49 -8.88 1.49
CA LYS A 187 -3.64 -8.09 1.07
C LYS A 187 -4.89 -8.93 0.85
N GLU A 188 -4.74 -10.05 0.14
CA GLU A 188 -5.84 -10.94 -0.23
C GLU A 188 -5.33 -12.35 -0.45
N ILE A 189 -6.18 -13.33 -0.14
CA ILE A 189 -5.93 -14.73 -0.46
C ILE A 189 -7.11 -15.20 -1.31
N GLU A 190 -6.82 -15.72 -2.48
CA GLU A 190 -7.80 -16.39 -3.33
C GLU A 190 -7.74 -17.91 -3.12
N ILE A 191 -8.90 -18.52 -3.06
CA ILE A 191 -9.09 -19.97 -2.92
C ILE A 191 -9.73 -20.49 -4.21
N PHE A 192 -9.38 -21.70 -4.62
CA PHE A 192 -10.08 -22.39 -5.70
C PHE A 192 -11.55 -22.69 -5.35
N SER A 193 -12.43 -22.48 -6.33
CA SER A 193 -13.86 -22.76 -6.21
C SER A 193 -14.15 -24.24 -6.45
N CYS A 194 -14.16 -25.07 -5.41
CA CYS A 194 -14.60 -26.49 -5.41
C CYS A 194 -13.78 -27.51 -6.24
N ASP A 195 -13.49 -28.64 -5.60
CA ASP A 195 -13.20 -30.02 -6.07
C ASP A 195 -12.19 -30.29 -7.20
N GLU A 196 -11.60 -29.29 -7.86
CA GLU A 196 -10.68 -29.51 -8.98
C GLU A 196 -9.19 -29.57 -8.60
N ALA A 197 -8.81 -29.23 -7.35
CA ALA A 197 -7.40 -29.17 -6.93
C ALA A 197 -7.15 -29.87 -5.59
N GLU A 198 -6.01 -30.57 -5.47
CA GLU A 198 -5.54 -31.18 -4.21
C GLU A 198 -5.23 -30.13 -3.13
N LEU A 199 -5.03 -28.87 -3.51
CA LEU A 199 -4.70 -27.75 -2.64
C LEU A 199 -5.73 -26.63 -2.77
N PRO A 200 -6.25 -26.09 -1.66
CA PRO A 200 -7.29 -25.06 -1.68
C PRO A 200 -6.78 -23.65 -2.05
N LEU A 201 -5.47 -23.40 -1.95
CA LEU A 201 -4.87 -22.08 -2.14
C LEU A 201 -4.60 -21.80 -3.62
N LYS A 202 -5.17 -20.73 -4.19
CA LYS A 202 -5.00 -20.33 -5.60
C LYS A 202 -3.92 -19.26 -5.78
N SER A 203 -4.05 -18.16 -5.05
CA SER A 203 -3.07 -17.06 -5.11
C SER A 203 -3.07 -16.26 -3.83
N ILE A 204 -1.94 -15.60 -3.58
CA ILE A 204 -1.77 -14.64 -2.49
C ILE A 204 -1.39 -13.28 -3.11
N LEU A 205 -2.17 -12.26 -2.80
CA LEU A 205 -1.85 -10.86 -3.07
C LEU A 205 -1.21 -10.26 -1.83
N PHE A 206 -0.05 -9.63 -1.98
CA PHE A 206 0.71 -9.02 -0.88
C PHE A 206 0.42 -7.51 -0.78
N ASN A 207 0.62 -6.93 0.40
CA ASN A 207 0.56 -5.48 0.62
C ASN A 207 1.82 -4.75 0.13
N PHE A 208 2.79 -5.50 -0.40
CA PHE A 208 4.05 -5.00 -0.93
C PHE A 208 4.32 -5.64 -2.31
N PRO A 209 5.10 -4.98 -3.18
CA PRO A 209 5.43 -5.51 -4.49
C PRO A 209 6.34 -6.74 -4.35
N VAL A 210 5.96 -7.81 -5.06
CA VAL A 210 6.72 -9.05 -5.19
C VAL A 210 7.18 -9.20 -6.64
N TYR A 211 8.47 -9.43 -6.82
CA TYR A 211 9.09 -9.52 -8.13
C TYR A 211 9.34 -10.98 -8.47
N LYS A 212 8.81 -11.42 -9.61
CA LYS A 212 9.07 -12.75 -10.17
C LYS A 212 9.48 -12.58 -11.63
N ASP A 213 10.65 -13.14 -11.98
CA ASP A 213 11.15 -13.22 -13.36
C ASP A 213 11.20 -11.88 -14.12
N GLY A 214 11.60 -10.79 -13.45
CA GLY A 214 11.89 -9.50 -14.11
C GLY A 214 10.68 -8.59 -14.40
N GLY A 215 9.49 -8.90 -13.88
CA GLY A 215 8.31 -8.02 -13.92
C GLY A 215 7.71 -7.77 -12.53
N ASP A 216 7.14 -6.58 -12.33
CA ASP A 216 6.26 -6.28 -11.19
C ASP A 216 5.02 -7.17 -11.26
N VAL A 217 4.84 -8.11 -10.33
CA VAL A 217 3.61 -8.90 -10.25
C VAL A 217 3.00 -8.74 -8.85
N CYS A 218 1.86 -8.05 -8.78
CA CYS A 218 1.12 -7.89 -7.52
C CYS A 218 0.49 -9.19 -6.97
N GLY A 219 0.79 -10.36 -7.55
CA GLY A 219 0.22 -11.65 -7.16
C GLY A 219 1.20 -12.81 -7.31
N PHE A 220 1.26 -13.64 -6.26
CA PHE A 220 2.01 -14.89 -6.28
C PHE A 220 1.05 -16.04 -6.60
N LEU A 221 1.22 -16.68 -7.77
CA LEU A 221 0.53 -17.92 -8.11
C LEU A 221 1.20 -19.10 -7.38
N TRP A 222 0.40 -19.82 -6.60
CA TRP A 222 0.84 -20.97 -5.81
C TRP A 222 0.47 -22.27 -6.52
N ASP A 223 1.27 -22.66 -7.53
CA ASP A 223 1.09 -23.95 -8.20
C ASP A 223 2.15 -24.95 -7.68
N LYS A 224 1.72 -25.91 -6.86
CA LYS A 224 2.54 -27.09 -6.51
C LYS A 224 2.48 -28.20 -7.57
N SER A 225 1.81 -27.99 -8.69
CA SER A 225 1.81 -28.92 -9.83
C SER A 225 2.91 -28.53 -10.81
N THR A 226 3.96 -29.34 -10.86
CA THR A 226 4.98 -29.28 -11.91
C THR A 226 4.34 -29.67 -13.24
N HIS A 227 3.75 -28.72 -13.96
CA HIS A 227 3.58 -28.78 -15.41
C HIS A 227 3.79 -27.40 -16.01
N VAL A 228 4.89 -27.29 -16.76
CA VAL A 228 5.19 -26.17 -17.65
C VAL A 228 3.99 -25.96 -18.58
N SER A 229 3.37 -24.79 -18.52
CA SER A 229 2.60 -24.26 -19.64
C SER A 229 2.93 -22.78 -19.80
N THR A 230 3.92 -22.54 -20.65
CA THR A 230 4.14 -21.29 -21.36
C THR A 230 2.86 -20.89 -22.07
N CYS A 231 2.33 -19.69 -21.81
CA CYS A 231 1.51 -18.96 -22.77
C CYS A 231 1.69 -17.45 -22.58
N LEU A 232 2.22 -16.82 -23.62
CA LEU A 232 2.32 -15.38 -23.83
C LEU A 232 0.94 -14.78 -24.19
N GLU A 233 0.69 -13.57 -23.66
CA GLU A 233 -0.14 -12.46 -24.20
C GLU A 233 -1.68 -12.62 -24.38
N PRO A 234 -2.45 -11.53 -24.62
CA PRO A 234 -2.44 -10.18 -24.03
C PRO A 234 -3.86 -9.73 -23.53
N THR A 235 -3.91 -8.56 -22.88
CA THR A 235 -5.07 -7.82 -22.34
C THR A 235 -6.41 -7.96 -23.08
N ILE A 236 -7.45 -8.46 -22.40
CA ILE A 236 -8.87 -8.10 -22.66
C ILE A 236 -9.63 -7.98 -21.32
N LEU A 237 -10.04 -6.74 -20.99
CA LEU A 237 -11.09 -6.40 -20.04
C LEU A 237 -12.36 -7.20 -20.32
N MET A 238 -12.90 -7.97 -19.35
CA MET A 238 -14.30 -8.43 -19.26
C MET A 238 -14.62 -8.96 -17.83
N PRO A 239 -15.91 -9.02 -17.43
CA PRO A 239 -16.37 -8.47 -16.16
C PRO A 239 -16.25 -9.41 -14.94
N THR A 240 -16.20 -8.75 -13.79
CA THR A 240 -16.18 -9.27 -12.41
C THR A 240 -16.99 -10.56 -12.19
N ARG A 241 -16.28 -11.68 -11.99
CA ARG A 241 -16.81 -12.87 -11.30
C ARG A 241 -16.64 -12.69 -9.78
N PRO A 242 -17.53 -13.28 -8.94
CA PRO A 242 -17.48 -13.05 -7.51
C PRO A 242 -16.24 -13.72 -6.91
N THR A 243 -15.21 -12.93 -6.64
CA THR A 243 -14.06 -13.33 -5.82
C THR A 243 -14.52 -13.46 -4.37
N CYS A 244 -14.09 -14.54 -3.70
CA CYS A 244 -14.25 -14.69 -2.25
C CYS A 244 -12.91 -14.34 -1.61
N SER A 245 -12.77 -13.10 -1.17
CA SER A 245 -11.59 -12.64 -0.43
C SER A 245 -11.57 -13.25 0.98
N LEU A 246 -10.42 -13.80 1.35
CA LEU A 246 -10.12 -14.31 2.70
C LEU A 246 -9.59 -13.20 3.64
N ALA A 247 -9.10 -12.09 3.10
CA ALA A 247 -8.31 -11.12 3.88
C ALA A 247 -9.09 -10.31 4.90
N GLU A 248 -10.40 -10.09 4.72
CA GLU A 248 -11.22 -9.34 5.68
C GLU A 248 -11.48 -10.08 7.01
N MET A 249 -10.89 -11.26 7.21
CA MET A 249 -11.35 -12.20 8.22
C MET A 249 -10.26 -12.71 9.16
N TYR A 250 -8.99 -12.40 8.90
CA TYR A 250 -7.98 -12.36 9.95
C TYR A 250 -8.20 -11.19 10.91
N PHE A 251 -9.37 -10.55 10.93
CA PHE A 251 -9.68 -9.34 11.71
C PHE A 251 -10.90 -9.47 12.65
N SER A 252 -11.35 -10.69 12.95
CA SER A 252 -12.31 -10.95 14.03
C SER A 252 -11.98 -12.23 14.80
#